data_AF-A0A5B8VU30-F1
#
_entry.id   AF-A0A5B8VU30-F1
#
_cell.length_a   1.000
_cell.length_b   1.000
_cell.length_c   1.000
_cell.angle_alpha   90.00
_cell.angle_beta   90.00
_cell.angle_gamma   90.00
#
_symmetry.space_group_name_H-M   'P 1'
#
loop_
_entity.id
_entity.type
_entity.pdbx_description
1 polymer ?
#
loop_
_entity_poly.entity_id
_entity_poly.type
_entity_poly.pdbx_seq_one_letter_code
_entity_poly.pdbx_strand_id
1 'polypeptide(L)'
;MRWPTKAGNFTFPRGQQREELVELRDILPTLADVAGLQLPSKVDGESVLKILRGETGWRKTLCLEHSKCYEPDNAWIAIRDKRYKLIFFTLTGQQQLFDLQKDPHELHNLIGSSQIQQVYKALYSALAEEMKERGEIWVQNGRLQVQKTSMIASPNYPKYSFNTGFQYHAVDHSAV
;
A
#
# COMPACT_ATOMS: atom_id res chain seq x y z
N MET A 1 -12.37 9.97 7.59
CA MET A 1 -13.55 9.16 7.98
C MET A 1 -14.37 9.94 9.01
N ARG A 2 -15.70 9.96 8.93
CA ARG A 2 -16.57 10.51 9.99
C ARG A 2 -17.05 9.36 10.87
N TRP A 3 -16.81 9.42 12.18
CA TRP A 3 -17.17 8.37 13.12
C TRP A 3 -18.40 8.76 13.96
N PRO A 4 -19.34 7.84 14.26
CA PRO A 4 -20.48 8.14 15.14
C PRO A 4 -20.03 8.43 16.58
N THR A 5 -20.82 9.20 17.32
CA THR A 5 -20.52 9.52 18.74
C THR A 5 -20.51 8.27 19.61
N LYS A 6 -21.28 7.24 19.20
CA LYS A 6 -21.40 5.94 19.87
C LYS A 6 -21.33 4.82 18.85
N ALA A 7 -20.52 3.80 19.12
CA ALA A 7 -20.53 2.51 18.42
C ALA A 7 -20.26 1.44 19.48
N GLY A 8 -21.21 0.52 19.72
CA GLY A 8 -21.11 -0.41 20.84
C GLY A 8 -20.89 0.31 22.18
N ASN A 9 -19.80 -0.05 22.87
CA ASN A 9 -19.39 0.54 24.15
C ASN A 9 -18.44 1.75 24.00
N PHE A 10 -18.16 2.19 22.77
CA PHE A 10 -17.23 3.28 22.50
C PHE A 10 -17.94 4.62 22.50
N THR A 11 -17.40 5.60 23.24
CA THR A 11 -17.86 7.00 23.25
C THR A 11 -16.69 7.91 22.93
N PHE A 12 -16.75 8.63 21.82
CA PHE A 12 -15.69 9.55 21.39
C PHE A 12 -16.25 10.95 21.09
N PRO A 13 -15.52 12.03 21.45
CA PRO A 13 -15.89 13.38 21.05
C PRO A 13 -16.03 13.52 19.53
N ARG A 14 -17.09 14.19 19.07
CA ARG A 14 -17.26 14.53 17.65
C ARG A 14 -16.31 15.65 17.23
N GLY A 15 -16.02 15.71 15.92
CA GLY A 15 -15.23 16.79 15.32
C GLY A 15 -13.72 16.67 15.50
N GLN A 16 -13.23 15.56 16.08
CA GLN A 16 -11.80 15.30 16.17
C GLN A 16 -11.17 15.09 14.79
N GLN A 17 -10.01 15.71 14.58
CA GLN A 17 -9.14 15.46 13.43
C GLN A 17 -7.89 14.74 13.90
N ARG A 18 -7.49 13.71 13.13
CA ARG A 18 -6.34 12.85 13.39
C ARG A 18 -5.51 12.74 12.11
N GLU A 19 -4.19 12.71 12.26
CA GLU A 19 -3.23 12.72 11.14
C GLU A 19 -2.50 11.37 10.99
N GLU A 20 -2.83 10.41 11.83
CA GLU A 20 -2.36 9.04 11.79
C GLU A 20 -2.75 8.40 10.45
N LEU A 21 -1.83 7.61 9.89
CA LEU A 21 -2.00 7.03 8.57
C LEU A 21 -2.97 5.85 8.62
N VAL A 22 -4.07 5.95 7.88
CA VAL A 22 -5.12 4.91 7.80
C VAL A 22 -5.33 4.48 6.35
N GLU A 23 -5.74 3.23 6.16
CA GLU A 23 -5.92 2.63 4.84
C GLU A 23 -7.14 1.70 4.81
N LEU A 24 -7.54 1.25 3.62
CA LEU A 24 -8.66 0.32 3.40
C LEU A 24 -8.56 -0.95 4.25
N ARG A 25 -7.34 -1.51 4.42
CA ARG A 25 -7.10 -2.72 5.22
C ARG A 25 -7.48 -2.58 6.70
N ASP A 26 -7.60 -1.36 7.21
CA ASP A 26 -7.98 -1.10 8.61
C ASP A 26 -9.50 -1.23 8.85
N ILE A 27 -10.31 -1.27 7.79
CA ILE A 27 -11.77 -1.33 7.94
C ILE A 27 -12.21 -2.65 8.57
N LEU A 28 -11.70 -3.78 8.08
CA LEU A 28 -12.03 -5.11 8.63
C LEU A 28 -11.72 -5.24 10.14
N PRO A 29 -10.48 -4.98 10.61
CA PRO A 29 -10.17 -5.06 12.03
C PRO A 29 -10.90 -4.03 12.87
N THR A 30 -11.20 -2.84 12.34
CA THR A 30 -12.03 -1.86 13.04
C THR A 30 -13.46 -2.38 13.26
N LEU A 31 -14.09 -2.95 12.23
CA LEU A 31 -15.46 -3.48 12.35
C LEU A 31 -15.51 -4.69 13.28
N ALA A 32 -14.50 -5.57 13.23
CA ALA A 32 -14.40 -6.70 14.14
C ALA A 32 -14.24 -6.26 15.60
N ASP A 33 -13.38 -5.28 15.88
CA ASP A 33 -13.18 -4.68 17.20
C ASP A 33 -14.48 -4.03 17.73
N VAL A 34 -15.22 -3.30 16.87
CA VAL A 34 -16.55 -2.76 17.22
C VAL A 34 -17.54 -3.86 17.58
N ALA A 35 -17.51 -4.99 16.86
CA ALA A 35 -18.41 -6.12 17.08
C ALA A 35 -17.97 -7.04 18.24
N GLY A 36 -16.81 -6.79 18.86
CA GLY A 36 -16.24 -7.68 19.88
C GLY A 36 -15.79 -9.04 19.35
N LEU A 37 -15.48 -9.12 18.06
CA LEU A 37 -15.05 -10.36 17.39
C LEU A 37 -13.53 -10.48 17.43
N GLN A 38 -13.04 -11.71 17.58
CA GLN A 38 -11.62 -12.03 17.43
C GLN A 38 -11.32 -12.38 15.98
N LEU A 39 -10.38 -11.66 15.38
CA LEU A 39 -9.88 -11.98 14.04
C LEU A 39 -8.79 -13.05 14.10
N PRO A 40 -8.60 -13.82 13.01
CA PRO A 40 -7.45 -14.70 12.88
C PRO A 40 -6.15 -13.90 12.96
N SER A 41 -5.05 -14.57 13.33
CA SER A 41 -3.75 -13.92 13.58
C SER A 41 -3.12 -13.21 12.38
N LYS A 42 -3.59 -13.46 11.16
CA LYS A 42 -3.07 -12.89 9.91
C LYS A 42 -4.06 -11.90 9.29
N VAL A 43 -4.04 -10.66 9.76
CA VAL A 43 -4.72 -9.53 9.12
C VAL A 43 -3.73 -8.39 9.02
N ASP A 44 -3.58 -7.81 7.82
CA ASP A 44 -2.54 -6.80 7.55
C ASP A 44 -2.87 -5.42 8.13
N GLY A 45 -4.15 -5.15 8.42
CA GLY A 45 -4.63 -3.90 9.00
C GLY A 45 -4.70 -3.92 10.52
N GLU A 46 -4.93 -2.76 11.12
CA GLU A 46 -5.17 -2.61 12.56
C GLU A 46 -6.45 -1.81 12.81
N SER A 47 -7.14 -2.08 13.93
CA SER A 47 -8.34 -1.32 14.30
C SER A 47 -7.98 0.14 14.56
N VAL A 48 -8.65 1.08 13.87
CA VAL A 48 -8.44 2.52 14.11
C VAL A 48 -8.92 2.96 15.51
N LEU A 49 -9.68 2.11 16.21
CA LEU A 49 -10.05 2.39 17.60
C LEU A 49 -8.83 2.49 18.52
N LYS A 50 -7.73 1.82 18.17
CA LYS A 50 -6.42 1.95 18.85
C LYS A 50 -5.97 3.41 18.91
N ILE A 51 -6.08 4.12 17.78
CA ILE A 51 -5.79 5.56 17.70
C ILE A 51 -6.73 6.34 18.63
N LEU A 52 -8.03 6.07 18.56
CA LEU A 52 -9.03 6.81 19.33
C LEU A 52 -8.92 6.57 20.85
N ARG A 53 -8.44 5.40 21.26
CA ARG A 53 -8.16 5.04 22.67
C ARG A 53 -6.82 5.58 23.18
N GLY A 54 -6.00 6.19 22.32
CA GLY A 54 -4.68 6.72 22.69
C GLY A 54 -3.62 5.64 22.91
N GLU A 55 -3.82 4.46 22.35
CA GLU A 55 -2.87 3.35 22.43
C GLU A 55 -1.63 3.62 21.56
N THR A 56 -0.48 3.08 21.97
CA THR A 56 0.81 3.28 21.27
C THR A 56 1.02 2.26 20.15
N GLY A 57 1.99 2.52 19.27
CA GLY A 57 2.45 1.55 18.26
C GLY A 57 1.56 1.53 17.01
N TRP A 58 1.06 2.69 16.60
CA TRP A 58 0.48 2.85 15.27
C TRP A 58 1.57 2.94 14.20
N ARG A 59 1.27 2.47 12.99
CA ARG A 59 2.22 2.49 11.87
C ARG A 59 2.67 3.90 11.50
N LYS A 60 3.92 3.99 11.06
CA LYS A 60 4.56 5.26 10.64
C LYS A 60 4.52 5.47 9.12
N THR A 61 4.29 4.40 8.37
CA THR A 61 4.31 4.37 6.91
C THR A 61 3.10 3.61 6.36
N LEU A 62 2.74 3.91 5.12
CA LEU A 62 1.80 3.13 4.31
C LEU A 62 2.48 2.70 3.03
N CYS A 63 2.33 1.42 2.69
CA CYS A 63 2.70 0.87 1.40
C CYS A 63 1.51 0.94 0.46
N LEU A 64 1.73 1.34 -0.79
CA LEU A 64 0.74 1.37 -1.85
C LEU A 64 1.29 0.56 -3.02
N GLU A 65 0.40 -0.06 -3.79
CA GLU A 65 0.80 -0.80 -4.97
C GLU A 65 -0.19 -0.62 -6.11
N HIS A 66 0.35 -0.70 -7.31
CA HIS A 66 -0.43 -0.80 -8.53
C HIS A 66 0.26 -1.80 -9.46
N SER A 67 -0.50 -2.82 -9.84
CA SER A 67 -0.04 -3.84 -10.79
C SER A 67 -0.26 -3.40 -12.23
N LYS A 68 0.45 -4.05 -13.15
CA LYS A 68 0.25 -3.84 -14.60
C LYS A 68 -1.20 -4.18 -14.98
N CYS A 69 -1.99 -3.16 -15.29
CA CYS A 69 -3.43 -3.33 -15.58
C CYS A 69 -3.86 -2.72 -16.93
N TYR A 70 -3.19 -1.65 -17.40
CA TYR A 70 -3.64 -0.90 -18.59
C TYR A 70 -2.52 -0.55 -19.57
N GLU A 71 -1.33 -0.27 -19.06
CA GLU A 71 -0.18 0.16 -19.85
C GLU A 71 1.03 -0.70 -19.48
N PRO A 72 1.91 -1.03 -20.45
CA PRO A 72 3.07 -1.87 -20.19
C PRO A 72 3.95 -1.37 -19.06
N ASP A 73 4.01 -0.05 -18.83
CA ASP A 73 4.87 0.60 -17.85
C ASP A 73 4.14 1.02 -16.56
N ASN A 74 2.83 0.74 -16.45
CA ASN A 74 2.00 1.17 -15.33
C ASN A 74 2.00 0.15 -14.19
N ALA A 75 3.18 -0.11 -13.63
CA ALA A 75 3.34 -0.88 -12.41
C ALA A 75 4.33 -0.20 -11.46
N TRP A 76 3.89 0.00 -10.23
CA TRP A 76 4.68 0.69 -9.21
C TRP A 76 4.29 0.22 -7.82
N ILE A 77 5.25 0.34 -6.92
CA ILE A 77 5.06 0.26 -5.47
C ILE A 77 5.48 1.60 -4.90
N ALA A 78 4.82 2.02 -3.83
CA ALA A 78 5.15 3.27 -3.16
C ALA A 78 5.10 3.08 -1.66
N ILE A 79 5.87 3.89 -0.94
CA ILE A 79 5.75 4.05 0.49
C ILE A 79 5.61 5.53 0.82
N ARG A 80 4.76 5.85 1.77
CA ARG A 80 4.67 7.21 2.31
C ARG A 80 4.68 7.23 3.82
N ASP A 81 5.25 8.29 4.38
CA ASP A 81 5.05 8.65 5.78
C ASP A 81 4.00 9.78 5.88
N LYS A 82 4.05 10.61 6.93
CA LYS A 82 3.16 11.77 7.07
C LYS A 82 3.44 12.90 6.08
N ARG A 83 4.67 13.02 5.58
CA ARG A 83 5.15 14.14 4.77
C ARG A 83 5.69 13.74 3.41
N TYR A 84 6.41 12.65 3.29
CA TYR A 84 7.08 12.26 2.06
C TYR A 84 6.49 10.99 1.47
N LYS A 85 6.56 10.87 0.14
CA LYS A 85 6.16 9.69 -0.61
C LYS A 85 7.25 9.32 -1.61
N LEU A 86 7.72 8.07 -1.54
CA LEU A 86 8.65 7.46 -2.47
C LEU A 86 7.87 6.48 -3.36
N ILE A 87 8.05 6.58 -4.67
CA ILE A 87 7.50 5.67 -5.67
C ILE A 87 8.66 4.95 -6.36
N PHE A 88 8.55 3.65 -6.55
CA PHE A 88 9.44 2.82 -7.34
C PHE A 88 8.64 2.14 -8.46
N PHE A 89 8.98 2.48 -9.70
CA PHE A 89 8.40 1.86 -10.89
C PHE A 89 9.04 0.50 -11.08
N THR A 90 8.24 -0.55 -10.88
CA THR A 90 8.77 -1.91 -10.73
C THR A 90 9.36 -2.45 -12.03
N LEU A 91 8.99 -1.90 -13.18
CA LEU A 91 9.43 -2.39 -14.50
C LEU A 91 10.64 -1.66 -15.05
N THR A 92 10.81 -0.38 -14.69
CA THR A 92 11.90 0.46 -15.20
C THR A 92 12.97 0.71 -14.14
N GLY A 93 12.67 0.51 -12.86
CA GLY A 93 13.51 0.88 -11.73
C GLY A 93 13.58 2.39 -11.47
N GLN A 94 12.84 3.20 -12.25
CA GLN A 94 12.74 4.62 -12.03
C GLN A 94 12.10 4.91 -10.67
N GLN A 95 12.46 6.05 -10.10
CA GLN A 95 12.02 6.46 -8.77
C GLN A 95 11.54 7.90 -8.78
N GLN A 96 10.56 8.18 -7.93
CA GLN A 96 10.08 9.52 -7.65
C GLN A 96 9.96 9.74 -6.16
N LEU A 97 10.27 10.93 -5.69
CA LEU A 97 10.18 11.32 -4.28
C LEU A 97 9.54 12.69 -4.17
N PHE A 98 8.47 12.79 -3.39
CA PHE A 98 7.70 14.03 -3.23
C PHE A 98 7.60 14.44 -1.75
N ASP A 99 7.62 15.75 -1.50
CA ASP A 99 7.29 16.35 -0.20
C ASP A 99 5.82 16.78 -0.23
N LEU A 100 4.92 15.94 0.26
CA LEU A 100 3.46 16.16 0.23
C LEU A 100 3.00 17.38 1.04
N GLN A 101 3.85 17.92 1.91
CA GLN A 101 3.53 19.15 2.65
C GLN A 101 3.80 20.40 1.80
N LYS A 102 4.89 20.40 1.02
CA LYS A 102 5.27 21.54 0.16
C LYS A 102 4.71 21.42 -1.26
N ASP A 103 4.50 20.19 -1.71
CA ASP A 103 4.07 19.81 -3.04
C ASP A 103 2.93 18.77 -2.94
N PRO A 104 1.74 19.19 -2.46
CA PRO A 104 0.60 18.29 -2.26
C PRO A 104 0.05 17.70 -3.56
N HIS A 105 0.47 18.23 -4.70
CA HIS A 105 0.07 17.78 -6.04
C HIS A 105 1.16 16.96 -6.75
N GLU A 106 2.27 16.65 -6.07
CA GLU A 106 3.33 15.76 -6.57
C GLU A 106 3.92 16.21 -7.92
N LEU A 107 4.12 17.51 -8.10
CA LEU A 107 4.59 18.11 -9.36
C LEU A 107 6.12 18.15 -9.48
N HIS A 108 6.85 18.04 -8.37
CA HIS A 108 8.29 18.22 -8.31
C HIS A 108 9.01 17.01 -7.73
N ASN A 109 9.61 16.19 -8.60
CA ASN A 109 10.41 15.05 -8.17
C ASN A 109 11.72 15.48 -7.50
N LEU A 110 11.94 15.05 -6.26
CA LEU A 110 13.11 15.39 -5.43
C LEU A 110 14.26 14.38 -5.50
N ILE A 111 14.13 13.32 -6.30
CA ILE A 111 15.21 12.33 -6.49
C ILE A 111 16.49 13.05 -6.97
N GLY A 112 17.63 12.69 -6.36
CA GLY A 112 18.93 13.30 -6.66
C GLY A 112 19.24 14.58 -5.87
N SER A 113 18.26 15.18 -5.19
CA SER A 113 18.52 16.32 -4.30
C SER A 113 19.39 15.92 -3.11
N SER A 114 20.41 16.72 -2.81
CA SER A 114 21.30 16.50 -1.66
C SER A 114 20.58 16.65 -0.32
N GLN A 115 19.55 17.50 -0.27
CA GLN A 115 18.81 17.84 0.96
C GLN A 115 17.92 16.70 1.47
N ILE A 116 17.56 15.75 0.60
CA ILE A 116 16.55 14.71 0.90
C ILE A 116 17.20 13.31 1.01
N GLN A 117 18.53 13.21 0.97
CA GLN A 117 19.24 11.92 0.97
C GLN A 117 18.93 11.05 2.18
N GLN A 118 18.80 11.63 3.37
CA GLN A 118 18.46 10.87 4.58
C GLN A 118 17.02 10.35 4.54
N VAL A 119 16.07 11.19 4.11
CA VAL A 119 14.66 10.82 3.94
C VAL A 119 14.52 9.72 2.89
N TYR A 120 15.19 9.88 1.75
CA TYR A 120 15.23 8.88 0.69
C TYR A 120 15.70 7.52 1.23
N LYS A 121 16.84 7.47 1.93
CA LYS A 121 17.37 6.22 2.50
C LYS A 121 16.39 5.58 3.47
N ALA A 122 15.75 6.37 4.33
CA ALA A 122 14.79 5.87 5.30
C ALA A 122 13.56 5.25 4.61
N LEU A 123 12.95 5.95 3.66
CA LEU A 123 11.79 5.44 2.92
C LEU A 123 12.15 4.26 2.02
N TYR A 124 13.29 4.30 1.33
CA TYR A 124 13.74 3.20 0.48
C TYR A 124 13.97 1.93 1.32
N SER A 125 14.63 2.05 2.47
CA SER A 125 14.83 0.93 3.38
C SER A 125 13.51 0.38 3.92
N ALA A 126 12.55 1.25 4.25
CA ALA A 126 11.24 0.83 4.72
C ALA A 126 10.46 0.10 3.62
N LEU A 127 10.46 0.62 2.39
CA LEU A 127 9.83 -0.04 1.24
C LEU A 127 10.48 -1.39 0.92
N ALA A 128 11.81 -1.47 0.99
CA ALA A 128 12.53 -2.72 0.79
C ALA A 128 12.18 -3.75 1.88
N GLU A 129 12.03 -3.34 3.14
CA GLU A 129 11.63 -4.30 4.20
C GLU A 129 10.19 -4.80 4.00
N GLU A 130 9.24 -3.93 3.61
CA GLU A 130 7.86 -4.33 3.27
C GLU A 130 7.82 -5.35 2.12
N MET A 131 8.67 -5.18 1.12
CA MET A 131 8.70 -6.07 -0.05
C MET A 131 9.44 -7.39 0.20
N LYS A 132 10.20 -7.50 1.29
CA LYS A 132 11.05 -8.67 1.59
C LYS A 132 10.26 -9.96 1.82
N GLU A 133 9.05 -9.87 2.37
CA GLU A 133 8.16 -11.02 2.56
C GLU A 133 7.83 -11.71 1.21
N ARG A 134 7.89 -10.96 0.10
CA ARG A 134 7.60 -11.46 -1.24
C ARG A 134 8.81 -12.18 -1.89
N GLY A 135 9.95 -12.25 -1.19
CA GLY A 135 11.13 -13.00 -1.59
C GLY A 135 12.13 -12.23 -2.45
N GLU A 136 13.19 -12.94 -2.87
CA GLU A 136 14.36 -12.35 -3.54
C GLU A 136 14.04 -11.67 -4.89
N ILE A 137 12.95 -12.11 -5.53
CA ILE A 137 12.45 -11.49 -6.75
C ILE A 137 12.08 -10.03 -6.55
N TRP A 138 11.71 -9.61 -5.34
CA TRP A 138 11.38 -8.23 -5.01
C TRP A 138 12.54 -7.50 -4.35
N VAL A 139 13.32 -8.19 -3.52
CA VAL A 139 14.41 -7.59 -2.74
C VAL A 139 15.61 -8.52 -2.69
N GLN A 140 16.75 -8.06 -3.21
CA GLN A 140 18.02 -8.78 -3.13
C GLN A 140 19.08 -7.88 -2.49
N ASN A 141 19.76 -8.38 -1.45
CA ASN A 141 20.79 -7.63 -0.71
C ASN A 141 20.31 -6.24 -0.24
N GLY A 142 19.05 -6.15 0.20
CA GLY A 142 18.42 -4.90 0.65
C GLY A 142 18.06 -3.90 -0.46
N ARG A 143 18.14 -4.31 -1.74
CA ARG A 143 17.80 -3.48 -2.89
C ARG A 143 16.55 -3.99 -3.58
N LEU A 144 15.64 -3.08 -3.90
CA LEU A 144 14.47 -3.33 -4.72
C LEU A 144 14.89 -3.80 -6.12
N GLN A 145 14.23 -4.84 -6.60
CA GLN A 145 14.52 -5.47 -7.89
C GLN A 145 13.50 -5.05 -8.96
N VAL A 146 13.98 -4.94 -10.20
CA VAL A 146 13.15 -4.68 -11.36
C VAL A 146 12.44 -5.95 -11.81
N GLN A 147 11.11 -5.90 -11.88
CA GLN A 147 10.20 -6.98 -12.22
C GLN A 147 10.10 -7.16 -13.74
N LYS A 148 11.10 -7.76 -14.38
CA LYS A 148 11.08 -7.98 -15.85
C LYS A 148 10.08 -9.04 -16.30
N THR A 149 9.54 -9.84 -15.38
CA THR A 149 8.59 -10.91 -15.67
C THR A 149 7.27 -10.62 -14.97
N SER A 150 6.18 -10.62 -15.73
CA SER A 150 4.84 -10.48 -15.15
C SER A 150 4.50 -11.74 -14.34
N MET A 151 4.25 -11.56 -13.04
CA MET A 151 3.69 -12.62 -12.20
C MET A 151 2.17 -12.59 -12.32
N ILE A 152 1.63 -13.42 -13.22
CA ILE A 152 0.18 -13.54 -13.41
C ILE A 152 -0.50 -14.15 -12.16
N ALA A 153 0.24 -14.93 -11.37
CA ALA A 153 -0.22 -15.49 -10.11
C ALA A 153 0.89 -15.40 -9.05
N SER A 154 0.49 -15.13 -7.80
CA SER A 154 1.39 -15.23 -6.63
C SER A 154 1.88 -16.69 -6.47
N PRO A 155 3.11 -16.95 -5.99
CA PRO A 155 3.56 -18.30 -5.66
C PRO A 155 2.69 -18.96 -4.59
N ASN A 156 1.99 -18.16 -3.79
CA ASN A 156 1.04 -18.60 -2.76
C ASN A 156 -0.40 -18.68 -3.29
N TYR A 157 -0.63 -18.39 -4.58
CA TYR A 157 -1.95 -18.54 -5.18
C TYR A 157 -2.28 -20.04 -5.22
N PRO A 158 -3.40 -20.48 -4.61
CA PRO A 158 -3.71 -21.88 -4.55
C PRO A 158 -3.83 -22.43 -5.98
N LYS A 159 -3.16 -23.56 -6.24
CA LYS A 159 -3.19 -24.28 -7.51
C LYS A 159 -4.58 -24.90 -7.74
N TYR A 160 -5.63 -24.09 -7.81
CA TYR A 160 -6.92 -24.56 -8.27
C TYR A 160 -6.87 -24.65 -9.80
N SER A 161 -7.13 -25.85 -10.32
CA SER A 161 -7.66 -26.02 -11.66
C SER A 161 -9.00 -25.29 -11.71
N PHE A 162 -9.00 -24.05 -12.20
CA PHE A 162 -10.25 -23.40 -12.53
C PHE A 162 -10.96 -24.26 -13.58
N ASN A 163 -12.24 -24.55 -13.36
CA ASN A 163 -13.12 -24.96 -14.46
C ASN A 163 -12.97 -23.90 -15.55
N THR A 164 -12.55 -24.30 -16.75
CA THR A 164 -12.25 -23.46 -17.91
C THR A 164 -13.52 -22.84 -18.52
N GLY A 165 -14.37 -22.26 -17.68
CA GLY A 165 -15.72 -21.78 -18.01
C GLY A 165 -15.83 -20.31 -18.39
N PHE A 166 -14.72 -19.60 -18.61
CA PHE A 166 -14.73 -18.30 -19.27
C PHE A 166 -13.65 -18.26 -20.34
N GLN A 167 -14.02 -18.67 -21.56
CA GLN A 167 -13.25 -18.38 -22.75
C GLN A 167 -13.61 -16.96 -23.20
N TYR A 168 -12.64 -16.04 -23.12
CA TYR A 168 -12.74 -14.76 -23.80
C TYR A 168 -12.50 -15.02 -25.29
N HIS A 169 -13.55 -14.93 -26.12
CA HIS A 169 -13.38 -14.87 -27.56
C HIS A 169 -13.10 -13.41 -27.93
N ALA A 170 -11.92 -13.13 -28.49
CA ALA A 170 -11.63 -11.84 -29.09
C ALA A 170 -12.65 -11.57 -30.19
N VAL A 171 -13.38 -10.46 -30.11
CA VAL A 171 -14.25 -10.01 -31.18
C VAL A 171 -13.35 -9.44 -32.29
N ASP A 172 -13.40 -10.06 -33.46
CA ASP A 172 -12.73 -9.56 -34.65
C ASP A 172 -13.40 -8.26 -35.09
N HIS A 173 -12.64 -7.16 -35.08
CA HIS A 173 -13.10 -5.84 -35.49
C HIS A 173 -12.75 -5.52 -36.96
N SER A 174 -12.39 -6.51 -37.78
CA SER A 174 -12.03 -6.30 -39.18
C SER A 174 -13.21 -6.15 -40.16
N ALA A 175 -14.43 -5.92 -39.67
CA ALA A 175 -15.58 -5.60 -40.52
C ALA A 175 -16.32 -4.34 -40.02
N VAL A 176 -15.79 -3.18 -40.39
CA VAL A 176 -16.56 -1.95 -40.71
C VAL A 176 -15.96 -1.34 -41.97
#